data_AF-A0AAN8QFG0-F1
#
_entry.id   AF-A0AAN8QFG0-F1
#
_cell.length_a   1.000
_cell.length_b   1.000
_cell.length_c   1.000
_cell.angle_alpha   90.00
_cell.angle_beta   90.00
_cell.angle_gamma   90.00
#
_symmetry.space_group_name_H-M   'P 1'
#
loop_
_entity.id
_entity.type
_entity.pdbx_description
1 polymer ?
#
loop_
_entity_poly.entity_id
_entity_poly.type
_entity_poly.pdbx_seq_one_letter_code
_entity_poly.pdbx_strand_id
1 'polypeptide(L)'
;MFNNTVIQLNWLMEHCDPPVKLNISWYLRSSRCFDEVFGLDPLKAGSYFRTTAVKQEGGSGFYVFHQHPAIECKQHMTRSEFFLNKFEEPTRLTEPVQEQPVTYKDQGMRKRSAEDPKEAVAVKAEAAVATGKAPAPAANKEVTPQHHFDADAQTWEDGPYMFIIHIQEIKEKSSTATDSVPPQNWVIQLEVSMKGPHDYISASEWPLMIFYMVMCVIYVLLGLLWLGLSACYWRELLRIQFWIGGVIFLGMLEKAVYYAEFQSIRYDGLSVQGAVVFAEVLSAVKRTLARVLVIIASLGYGIVKPRLGALLHRVVGVGLLYLIFSVVEGILRVNSGQVDSSRLLCDIVLAFTDSCIVWWISFWSGQPLPEAMSLPVCQSAS
;
A
#
# COMPACT_ATOMS: atom_id res chain seq x y z
N MET A 1 1.82 -3.14 9.06
CA MET A 1 0.93 -2.99 10.22
C MET A 1 1.58 -2.10 11.25
N PHE A 2 0.80 -1.50 12.14
CA PHE A 2 1.30 -0.73 13.27
C PHE A 2 1.65 -1.67 14.43
N ASN A 3 2.38 -1.17 15.43
CA ASN A 3 2.53 -1.82 16.72
C ASN A 3 1.18 -1.89 17.43
N ASN A 4 0.91 -2.99 18.14
CA ASN A 4 -0.36 -3.26 18.81
C ASN A 4 -1.58 -3.34 17.87
N THR A 5 -1.36 -3.70 16.61
CA THR A 5 -2.45 -4.13 15.72
C THR A 5 -2.94 -5.49 16.18
N VAL A 6 -4.25 -5.58 16.39
CA VAL A 6 -4.96 -6.78 16.79
C VAL A 6 -5.54 -7.46 15.56
N ILE A 7 -5.30 -8.75 15.42
CA ILE A 7 -5.83 -9.60 14.35
C ILE A 7 -6.93 -10.48 14.95
N GLN A 8 -8.11 -10.46 14.32
CA GLN A 8 -9.28 -11.23 14.71
C GLN A 8 -9.77 -12.05 13.50
N LEU A 9 -10.10 -13.30 13.74
CA LEU A 9 -10.65 -14.25 12.79
C LEU A 9 -12.12 -14.47 13.13
N ASN A 10 -13.03 -14.06 12.24
CA ASN A 10 -14.45 -14.32 12.37
C ASN A 10 -14.90 -15.34 11.31
N TRP A 11 -15.75 -16.28 11.71
CA TRP A 11 -16.45 -17.15 10.77
C TRP A 11 -17.63 -16.40 10.15
N LEU A 12 -17.72 -16.37 8.81
CA LEU A 12 -18.83 -15.75 8.09
C LEU A 12 -19.86 -16.78 7.59
N MET A 13 -19.38 -17.89 7.02
CA MET A 13 -20.24 -18.98 6.54
C MET A 13 -19.54 -20.33 6.70
N GLU A 14 -20.31 -21.31 7.15
CA GLU A 14 -19.87 -22.68 7.38
C GLU A 14 -20.89 -23.64 6.76
N HIS A 15 -20.54 -24.21 5.62
CA HIS A 15 -21.29 -25.32 5.05
C HIS A 15 -20.41 -26.56 5.13
N CYS A 16 -20.69 -27.43 6.09
CA CYS A 16 -19.99 -28.69 6.32
C CYS A 16 -21.03 -29.81 6.45
N ASP A 17 -21.28 -30.52 5.35
CA ASP A 17 -22.10 -31.74 5.34
C ASP A 17 -21.42 -32.78 4.44
N PRO A 18 -20.83 -33.86 4.99
CA PRO A 18 -20.80 -34.29 6.40
C PRO A 18 -19.88 -33.44 7.31
N PRO A 19 -20.00 -33.56 8.66
CA PRO A 19 -19.10 -32.87 9.59
C PRO A 19 -17.66 -33.32 9.42
N VAL A 20 -16.73 -32.36 9.36
CA VAL A 20 -15.30 -32.59 9.14
C VAL A 20 -14.49 -32.07 10.31
N LYS A 21 -13.43 -32.80 10.69
CA LYS A 21 -12.47 -32.34 11.71
C LYS A 21 -11.37 -31.54 11.03
N LEU A 22 -11.19 -30.29 11.44
CA LEU A 22 -10.23 -29.36 10.87
C LEU A 22 -9.15 -29.01 11.88
N ASN A 23 -7.90 -29.00 11.41
CA ASN A 23 -6.76 -28.47 12.12
C ASN A 23 -6.46 -27.08 11.55
N ILE A 24 -6.70 -26.05 12.36
CA ILE A 24 -6.48 -24.65 11.98
C ILE A 24 -5.26 -24.15 12.72
N SER A 25 -4.32 -23.62 11.96
CA SER A 25 -3.09 -23.06 12.49
C SER A 25 -2.77 -21.77 11.76
N TRP A 26 -2.21 -20.81 12.48
CA TRP A 26 -1.82 -19.53 11.90
C TRP A 26 -0.36 -19.23 12.22
N TYR A 27 0.25 -18.47 11.33
CA TYR A 27 1.64 -18.07 11.39
C TYR A 27 1.73 -16.58 11.09
N LEU A 28 2.11 -15.79 12.09
CA LEU A 28 2.35 -14.36 11.95
C LEU A 28 3.86 -14.13 11.94
N ARG A 29 4.39 -13.59 10.85
CA ARG A 29 5.82 -13.29 10.73
C ARG A 29 6.03 -11.82 10.33
N SER A 30 6.91 -11.15 11.05
CA SER A 30 7.44 -9.85 10.66
C SER A 30 8.69 -10.03 9.82
N SER A 31 8.83 -9.24 8.77
CA SER A 31 10.08 -9.12 8.02
C SER A 31 10.37 -7.67 7.73
N ARG A 32 11.64 -7.28 7.83
CA ARG A 32 12.11 -5.94 7.42
C ARG A 32 12.16 -5.78 5.89
N CYS A 33 12.13 -6.87 5.14
CA CYS A 33 12.15 -6.83 3.68
C CYS A 33 10.73 -6.61 3.14
N PHE A 34 10.49 -5.44 2.55
CA PHE A 34 9.20 -5.08 1.96
C PHE A 34 8.83 -6.04 0.81
N ASP A 35 9.74 -6.30 -0.11
CA ASP A 35 9.49 -7.16 -1.28
C ASP A 35 9.19 -8.61 -0.90
N GLU A 36 9.74 -9.10 0.22
CA GLU A 36 9.46 -10.46 0.71
C GLU A 36 8.00 -10.62 1.15
N VAL A 37 7.43 -9.58 1.75
CA VAL A 37 6.05 -9.61 2.29
C VAL A 37 5.04 -9.28 1.20
N PHE A 38 5.27 -8.23 0.41
CA PHE A 38 4.32 -7.79 -0.61
C PHE A 38 4.44 -8.55 -1.94
N GLY A 39 5.58 -9.19 -2.20
CA GLY A 39 5.80 -10.05 -3.38
C GLY A 39 5.51 -11.54 -3.14
N LEU A 40 4.89 -11.90 -2.01
CA LEU A 40 4.65 -13.29 -1.66
C LEU A 40 3.50 -13.90 -2.49
N ASP A 41 3.85 -14.76 -3.45
CA ASP A 41 2.87 -15.56 -4.17
C ASP A 41 2.21 -16.60 -3.24
N PRO A 42 0.89 -16.89 -3.37
CA PRO A 42 0.21 -17.92 -2.59
C PRO A 42 0.88 -19.31 -2.71
N LEU A 43 1.44 -19.63 -3.88
CA LEU A 43 2.16 -20.88 -4.12
C LEU A 43 3.47 -20.97 -3.33
N LYS A 44 4.10 -19.82 -3.03
CA LYS A 44 5.33 -19.75 -2.23
C LYS A 44 5.03 -19.64 -0.73
N ALA A 45 3.84 -19.19 -0.34
CA ALA A 45 3.43 -19.04 1.07
C ALA A 45 3.59 -20.33 1.89
N GLY A 46 3.36 -21.50 1.27
CA GLY A 46 3.60 -22.81 1.92
C GLY A 46 5.05 -23.02 2.37
N SER A 47 6.03 -22.43 1.68
CA SER A 47 7.45 -22.52 2.06
C SER A 47 7.82 -21.64 3.26
N TYR A 48 6.98 -20.67 3.61
CA TYR A 48 7.16 -19.78 4.76
C TYR A 48 6.50 -20.32 6.03
N PHE A 49 5.45 -21.13 5.87
CA PHE A 49 4.71 -21.69 6.98
C PHE A 49 5.59 -22.57 7.89
N ARG A 50 5.61 -22.28 9.19
CA ARG A 50 6.44 -22.95 10.22
C ARG A 50 7.96 -22.85 10.01
N THR A 51 8.42 -22.05 9.04
CA THR A 51 9.86 -21.89 8.84
C THR A 51 10.42 -20.87 9.82
N THR A 52 11.35 -21.31 10.67
CA THR A 52 12.04 -20.49 11.68
C THR A 52 13.26 -19.75 11.13
N ALA A 53 13.67 -20.07 9.90
CA ALA A 53 14.84 -19.48 9.26
C ALA A 53 14.49 -18.28 8.37
N VAL A 54 15.41 -17.31 8.34
CA VAL A 54 15.37 -16.20 7.38
C VAL A 54 15.58 -16.75 5.97
N LYS A 55 14.70 -16.40 5.02
CA LYS A 55 14.78 -16.85 3.61
C LYS A 55 15.63 -15.95 2.72
N GLN A 56 15.74 -14.66 3.06
CA GLN A 56 16.49 -13.67 2.29
C GLN A 56 17.77 -13.28 3.03
N GLU A 57 18.91 -13.28 2.34
CA GLU A 57 20.20 -12.92 2.96
C GLU A 57 20.14 -11.51 3.54
N GLY A 58 20.57 -11.34 4.80
CA GLY A 58 20.49 -10.08 5.54
C GLY A 58 19.11 -9.72 6.12
N GLY A 59 18.11 -10.60 5.95
CA GLY A 59 16.80 -10.41 6.57
C GLY A 59 16.82 -10.62 8.09
N SER A 60 15.99 -9.86 8.81
CA SER A 60 15.73 -10.06 10.24
C SER A 60 14.24 -9.90 10.51
N GLY A 61 13.75 -10.58 11.53
CA GLY A 61 12.34 -10.54 11.89
C GLY A 61 12.02 -11.50 13.02
N PHE A 62 10.73 -11.53 13.36
CA PHE A 62 10.20 -12.36 14.42
C PHE A 62 8.98 -13.12 13.89
N TYR A 63 8.65 -14.21 14.55
CA TYR A 63 7.46 -14.98 14.23
C TYR A 63 6.73 -15.43 15.49
N VAL A 64 5.43 -15.63 15.33
CA VAL A 64 4.55 -16.31 16.28
C VAL A 64 3.78 -17.37 15.50
N PHE A 65 3.71 -18.57 16.07
CA PHE A 65 2.97 -19.69 15.50
C PHE A 65 1.99 -20.18 16.54
N HIS A 66 0.73 -20.32 16.15
CA HIS A 66 -0.26 -20.93 17.02
C HIS A 66 -1.05 -21.99 16.26
N GLN A 67 -1.38 -23.06 16.98
CA GLN A 67 -2.18 -24.15 16.47
C GLN A 67 -3.38 -24.35 17.40
N HIS A 68 -4.58 -24.18 16.86
CA HIS A 68 -5.82 -24.41 17.60
C HIS A 68 -6.04 -25.92 17.81
N PRO A 69 -6.77 -26.31 18.88
CA PRO A 69 -7.24 -27.69 19.01
C PRO A 69 -8.10 -28.07 17.81
N ALA A 70 -8.17 -29.36 17.49
CA ALA A 70 -8.96 -29.85 16.36
C ALA A 70 -10.43 -29.43 16.51
N ILE A 71 -10.92 -28.65 15.55
CA ILE A 71 -12.27 -28.10 15.58
C ILE A 71 -13.16 -28.97 14.68
N GLU A 72 -14.31 -29.38 15.19
CA GLU A 72 -15.29 -30.17 14.42
C GLU A 72 -16.26 -29.22 13.72
N CYS A 73 -16.14 -29.08 12.39
CA CYS A 73 -17.02 -28.23 11.59
C CYS A 73 -18.45 -28.77 11.63
N LYS A 74 -19.35 -28.02 12.26
CA LYS A 74 -20.80 -28.27 12.33
C LYS A 74 -21.52 -27.06 11.75
N GLN A 75 -22.73 -27.26 11.23
CA GLN A 75 -23.58 -26.12 10.84
C GLN A 75 -23.82 -25.23 12.07
N HIS A 76 -23.37 -23.97 12.00
CA HIS A 76 -23.38 -22.93 13.05
C HIS A 76 -22.35 -23.11 14.18
N MET A 77 -21.08 -22.75 13.95
CA MET A 77 -20.15 -22.47 15.04
C MET A 77 -20.44 -21.14 15.73
N THR A 78 -20.07 -21.09 17.00
CA THR A 78 -20.05 -19.88 17.81
C THR A 78 -18.69 -19.18 17.71
N ARG A 79 -18.71 -17.84 17.59
CA ARG A 79 -17.57 -16.92 17.45
C ARG A 79 -16.41 -17.12 18.44
N SER A 80 -16.62 -17.83 19.54
CA SER A 80 -15.74 -17.89 20.71
C SER A 80 -14.58 -18.89 20.65
N GLU A 81 -14.35 -19.58 19.53
CA GLU A 81 -13.39 -20.71 19.50
C GLU A 81 -11.95 -20.34 19.09
N PHE A 82 -11.72 -19.12 18.57
CA PHE A 82 -10.36 -18.68 18.18
C PHE A 82 -9.63 -17.87 19.25
N PHE A 83 -10.34 -17.30 20.22
CA PHE A 83 -9.74 -16.35 21.16
C PHE A 83 -8.60 -16.96 21.98
N LEU A 84 -7.44 -16.32 21.92
CA LEU A 84 -6.34 -16.64 22.82
C LEU A 84 -6.47 -15.87 24.13
N ASN A 85 -6.48 -16.60 25.24
CA ASN A 85 -6.44 -16.01 26.57
C ASN A 85 -5.08 -15.38 26.92
N LYS A 86 -4.04 -15.66 26.14
CA LYS A 86 -2.68 -15.12 26.32
C LYS A 86 -1.96 -15.06 24.97
N PHE A 87 -1.43 -13.90 24.62
CA PHE A 87 -0.55 -13.76 23.45
C PHE A 87 0.80 -14.41 23.73
N GLU A 88 1.28 -15.20 22.78
CA GLU A 88 2.60 -15.84 22.82
C GLU A 88 3.68 -14.83 22.45
N GLU A 89 4.82 -14.86 23.16
CA GLU A 89 5.90 -13.89 22.93
C GLU A 89 6.60 -14.16 21.58
N PRO A 90 6.93 -13.11 20.80
CA PRO A 90 7.51 -13.25 19.48
C PRO A 90 8.90 -13.87 19.53
N THR A 91 9.10 -14.94 18.77
CA THR A 91 10.41 -15.62 18.66
C THR A 91 11.21 -15.04 17.50
N ARG A 92 12.50 -14.73 17.72
CA ARG A 92 13.38 -14.20 16.67
C ARG A 92 13.67 -15.28 15.62
N LEU A 93 13.62 -14.90 14.34
CA LEU A 93 14.02 -15.77 13.23
C LEU A 93 15.52 -16.07 13.30
N THR A 94 15.89 -17.31 13.02
CA THR A 94 17.28 -17.78 12.99
C THR A 94 17.90 -17.42 11.64
N GLU A 95 19.05 -16.75 11.66
CA GLU A 95 19.83 -16.50 10.45
C GLU A 95 20.39 -17.83 9.92
N PRO A 96 20.36 -18.08 8.59
CA PRO A 96 21.02 -19.26 8.04
C PRO A 96 22.53 -19.16 8.33
N VAL A 97 23.06 -20.16 9.03
CA VAL A 97 24.50 -20.30 9.25
C VAL A 97 25.15 -20.59 7.89
N GLN A 98 25.81 -19.60 7.30
CA GLN A 98 26.78 -19.85 6.23
C GLN A 98 27.94 -20.64 6.85
N GLU A 99 28.19 -21.86 6.34
CA GLU A 99 29.47 -22.54 6.54
C GLU A 99 30.59 -21.64 5.98
N GLN A 100 31.38 -21.06 6.87
CA GLN A 100 32.58 -20.33 6.49
C GLN A 100 33.60 -21.31 5.89
N PRO A 101 34.22 -20.99 4.75
CA PRO A 101 35.30 -21.82 4.21
C PRO A 101 36.50 -21.77 5.16
N VAL A 102 36.99 -22.97 5.50
CA VAL A 102 38.11 -23.24 6.40
C VAL A 102 39.36 -22.48 5.94
N THR A 103 39.77 -21.46 6.71
CA THR A 103 41.08 -20.84 6.52
C THR A 103 42.13 -21.70 7.24
N TYR A 104 42.99 -22.37 6.46
CA TYR A 104 44.15 -23.10 6.95
C TYR A 104 45.08 -22.17 7.75
N LYS A 105 45.35 -22.51 9.02
CA LYS A 105 46.38 -21.87 9.84
C LYS A 105 47.75 -22.36 9.40
N ASP A 106 48.60 -21.46 8.93
CA ASP A 106 50.04 -21.71 8.83
C ASP A 106 50.74 -21.21 10.10
N GLN A 107 51.62 -22.05 10.65
CA GLN A 107 52.36 -21.80 11.89
C GLN A 107 53.74 -21.21 11.59
N GLY A 108 54.12 -20.13 12.28
CA GLY A 108 55.48 -19.59 12.19
C GLY A 108 55.91 -18.62 13.30
N MET A 109 56.58 -19.18 14.31
CA MET A 109 57.63 -18.61 15.19
C MET A 109 57.39 -17.49 16.25
N ARG A 110 57.56 -17.93 17.52
CA ARG A 110 58.50 -17.49 18.59
C ARG A 110 58.21 -16.27 19.51
N LYS A 111 57.94 -16.62 20.79
CA LYS A 111 58.45 -16.14 22.12
C LYS A 111 58.58 -14.61 22.34
N ARG A 112 58.12 -14.02 23.47
CA ARG A 112 58.63 -14.23 24.86
C ARG A 112 57.75 -13.45 25.87
N SER A 113 57.66 -13.97 27.09
CA SER A 113 56.98 -13.41 28.28
C SER A 113 57.74 -12.23 28.93
N ALA A 114 57.02 -11.28 29.56
CA ALA A 114 57.36 -10.51 30.78
C ALA A 114 56.23 -9.46 31.03
N GLU A 115 55.43 -9.60 32.10
CA GLU A 115 55.49 -8.83 33.37
C GLU A 115 54.37 -7.77 33.49
N ASP A 116 53.42 -8.05 34.39
CA ASP A 116 52.62 -7.09 35.18
C ASP A 116 53.52 -6.49 36.31
N PRO A 117 53.16 -5.41 37.08
CA PRO A 117 51.79 -5.22 37.56
C PRO A 117 51.33 -3.80 38.06
N LYS A 118 50.05 -3.75 38.48
CA LYS A 118 49.38 -2.86 39.47
C LYS A 118 49.02 -1.41 39.07
N GLU A 119 47.74 -1.03 39.22
CA GLU A 119 47.25 -0.42 40.48
C GLU A 119 45.71 -0.38 40.53
N ALA A 120 45.18 -0.52 41.74
CA ALA A 120 43.75 -0.52 42.08
C ALA A 120 43.42 0.73 42.89
N VAL A 121 42.27 1.37 42.65
CA VAL A 121 41.64 2.24 43.64
C VAL A 121 40.12 2.04 43.61
N ALA A 122 39.60 1.58 44.74
CA ALA A 122 38.20 1.57 45.11
C ALA A 122 37.84 2.87 45.85
N VAL A 123 36.61 3.37 45.68
CA VAL A 123 35.93 4.18 46.71
C VAL A 123 34.46 3.78 46.77
N LYS A 124 34.00 3.53 48.00
CA LYS A 124 32.64 3.14 48.42
C LYS A 124 32.14 4.18 49.43
N ALA A 125 30.82 4.16 49.64
CA ALA A 125 30.03 4.70 50.77
C ALA A 125 29.37 6.07 50.50
N GLU A 126 28.15 6.38 50.98
CA GLU A 126 27.53 6.05 52.26
C GLU A 126 25.99 5.90 52.22
N ALA A 127 25.47 5.34 53.32
CA ALA A 127 24.07 5.05 53.63
C ALA A 127 23.48 6.09 54.60
N ALA A 128 22.15 6.18 54.67
CA ALA A 128 21.44 6.61 55.88
C ALA A 128 20.00 6.04 55.92
N VAL A 129 19.67 5.40 57.05
CA VAL A 129 18.36 4.86 57.43
C VAL A 129 17.79 5.73 58.56
N ALA A 130 16.48 5.96 58.57
CA ALA A 130 15.72 6.40 59.76
C ALA A 130 14.29 5.85 59.72
N THR A 131 13.67 5.80 60.91
CA THR A 131 12.85 4.70 61.41
C THR A 131 11.38 5.09 61.63
N GLY A 132 10.45 4.14 61.39
CA GLY A 132 9.31 3.85 62.26
C GLY A 132 7.94 4.56 62.08
N LYS A 133 6.91 3.81 61.65
CA LYS A 133 5.68 3.44 62.40
C LYS A 133 4.60 2.85 61.47
N ALA A 134 4.08 1.67 61.79
CA ALA A 134 2.85 1.12 61.23
C ALA A 134 1.61 1.70 61.95
N PRO A 135 0.44 1.76 61.29
CA PRO A 135 -0.54 0.67 61.52
C PRO A 135 -1.30 0.17 60.26
N ALA A 136 -1.49 -1.15 60.22
CA ALA A 136 -2.48 -2.00 59.53
C ALA A 136 -3.17 -1.53 58.22
N PRO A 137 -3.12 -2.32 57.13
CA PRO A 137 -4.12 -2.26 56.07
C PRO A 137 -5.17 -3.37 56.22
N ALA A 138 -6.42 -2.94 56.16
CA ALA A 138 -7.60 -3.77 55.98
C ALA A 138 -7.55 -4.54 54.65
N ALA A 139 -8.10 -5.74 54.66
CA ALA A 139 -8.25 -6.60 53.50
C ALA A 139 -9.13 -5.92 52.43
N ASN A 140 -8.53 -5.55 51.30
CA ASN A 140 -9.26 -5.27 50.07
C ASN A 140 -8.85 -6.30 49.03
N LYS A 141 -9.86 -7.03 48.54
CA LYS A 141 -9.78 -7.93 47.40
C LYS A 141 -9.29 -7.12 46.18
N GLU A 142 -8.06 -7.36 45.75
CA GLU A 142 -7.64 -7.01 44.39
C GLU A 142 -8.40 -7.93 43.43
N VAL A 143 -9.43 -7.36 42.80
CA VAL A 143 -10.02 -7.91 41.58
C VAL A 143 -9.04 -7.54 40.47
N THR A 144 -8.17 -8.48 40.12
CA THR A 144 -7.37 -8.43 38.90
C THR A 144 -8.33 -8.23 37.72
N PRO A 145 -8.20 -7.19 36.89
CA PRO A 145 -9.00 -7.07 35.69
C PRO A 145 -8.53 -8.16 34.72
N GLN A 146 -9.30 -9.23 34.59
CA GLN A 146 -9.16 -10.19 33.49
C GLN A 146 -9.47 -9.43 32.20
N HIS A 147 -8.44 -8.97 31.51
CA HIS A 147 -8.56 -8.50 30.13
C HIS A 147 -8.79 -9.73 29.25
N HIS A 148 -10.07 -10.01 28.96
CA HIS A 148 -10.46 -10.95 27.92
C HIS A 148 -10.11 -10.29 26.58
N PHE A 149 -8.96 -10.63 26.01
CA PHE A 149 -8.60 -10.14 24.68
C PHE A 149 -9.38 -10.95 23.65
N ASP A 150 -10.33 -10.28 22.98
CA ASP A 150 -11.17 -10.83 21.91
C ASP A 150 -10.35 -10.96 20.60
N ALA A 151 -9.14 -11.50 20.68
CA ALA A 151 -8.08 -11.30 19.70
C ALA A 151 -7.19 -12.54 19.53
N ASP A 152 -6.83 -12.86 18.29
CA ASP A 152 -6.08 -14.08 17.97
C ASP A 152 -4.58 -13.81 17.83
N ALA A 153 -4.19 -12.62 17.35
CA ALA A 153 -2.79 -12.24 17.33
C ALA A 153 -2.60 -10.73 17.54
N GLN A 154 -1.44 -10.36 18.05
CA GLN A 154 -1.04 -8.97 18.24
C GLN A 154 0.34 -8.73 17.61
N THR A 155 0.51 -7.60 16.93
CA THR A 155 1.80 -7.16 16.40
C THR A 155 2.65 -6.48 17.46
N TRP A 156 3.98 -6.61 17.38
CA TRP A 156 4.95 -6.14 18.37
C TRP A 156 5.81 -4.94 17.92
N GLU A 157 5.90 -4.72 16.60
CA GLU A 157 6.69 -3.65 15.98
C GLU A 157 5.94 -3.02 14.80
N ASP A 158 6.25 -1.77 14.46
CA ASP A 158 5.80 -1.17 13.20
C ASP A 158 6.59 -1.79 12.03
N GLY A 159 5.88 -2.37 11.06
CA GLY A 159 6.56 -2.97 9.91
C GLY A 159 5.67 -3.80 8.98
N PRO A 160 6.28 -4.43 7.97
CA PRO A 160 5.62 -5.40 7.12
C PRO A 160 5.40 -6.72 7.87
N TYR A 161 4.19 -7.27 7.78
CA TYR A 161 3.83 -8.55 8.38
C TYR A 161 3.18 -9.45 7.34
N MET A 162 3.51 -10.73 7.39
CA MET A 162 2.82 -11.79 6.68
C MET A 162 1.98 -12.58 7.69
N PHE A 163 0.69 -12.74 7.41
CA PHE A 163 -0.21 -13.57 8.18
C PHE A 163 -0.66 -14.74 7.30
N ILE A 164 -0.25 -15.95 7.67
CA ILE A 164 -0.50 -17.16 6.89
C ILE A 164 -1.39 -18.08 7.71
N ILE A 165 -2.58 -18.39 7.18
CA ILE A 165 -3.51 -19.34 7.78
C ILE A 165 -3.40 -20.66 7.04
N HIS A 166 -3.23 -21.74 7.80
CA HIS A 166 -3.16 -23.09 7.27
C HIS A 166 -4.30 -23.93 7.87
N ILE A 167 -5.18 -24.43 7.00
CA ILE A 167 -6.32 -25.27 7.34
C ILE A 167 -6.08 -26.67 6.74
N GLN A 168 -6.13 -27.72 7.56
CA GLN A 168 -6.03 -29.12 7.12
C GLN A 168 -7.21 -29.94 7.62
N GLU A 169 -7.74 -30.82 6.79
CA GLU A 169 -8.71 -31.83 7.22
C GLU A 169 -8.00 -33.03 7.85
N ILE A 170 -8.48 -33.47 9.02
CA ILE A 170 -7.99 -34.65 9.71
C ILE A 170 -8.79 -35.86 9.20
N LYS A 171 -8.20 -36.64 8.29
CA LYS A 171 -8.79 -37.91 7.83
C LYS A 171 -8.51 -39.01 8.85
N GLU A 172 -9.56 -39.52 9.51
CA GLU A 172 -9.43 -40.70 10.36
C GLU A 172 -9.16 -41.94 9.49
N LYS A 173 -8.06 -42.65 9.78
CA LYS A 173 -7.68 -43.90 9.09
C LYS A 173 -8.57 -45.06 9.57
N SER A 174 -9.86 -45.04 9.24
CA SER A 174 -10.75 -46.17 9.52
C SER A 174 -11.86 -46.30 8.48
N SER A 175 -11.48 -46.66 7.25
CA SER A 175 -12.28 -47.56 6.41
C SER A 175 -11.46 -48.02 5.22
N THR A 176 -11.14 -49.30 5.26
CA THR A 176 -10.75 -50.15 4.14
C THR A 176 -11.52 -49.84 2.86
N ALA A 177 -10.81 -49.97 1.73
CA ALA A 177 -11.26 -49.89 0.35
C ALA A 177 -12.75 -50.17 0.12
N THR A 178 -13.48 -49.18 -0.40
CA THR A 178 -14.54 -49.40 -1.40
C THR A 178 -14.68 -48.12 -2.23
N ASP A 179 -14.56 -48.27 -3.54
CA ASP A 179 -14.76 -47.22 -4.53
C ASP A 179 -16.15 -46.59 -4.42
N SER A 180 -16.19 -45.32 -4.01
CA SER A 180 -17.19 -44.30 -4.39
C SER A 180 -16.91 -43.07 -3.53
N VAL A 181 -16.01 -42.20 -3.99
CA VAL A 181 -15.74 -40.90 -3.36
C VAL A 181 -17.01 -40.06 -3.42
N PRO A 182 -17.71 -39.76 -2.30
CA PRO A 182 -18.70 -38.70 -2.31
C PRO A 182 -17.93 -37.37 -2.44
N PRO A 183 -18.40 -36.40 -3.24
CA PRO A 183 -17.76 -35.09 -3.29
C PRO A 183 -17.91 -34.44 -1.91
N GLN A 184 -16.83 -34.38 -1.14
CA GLN A 184 -16.78 -33.62 0.11
C GLN A 184 -16.87 -32.14 -0.23
N ASN A 185 -18.07 -31.58 -0.14
CA ASN A 185 -18.36 -30.19 -0.46
C ASN A 185 -18.45 -29.38 0.83
N TRP A 186 -17.31 -29.12 1.48
CA TRP A 186 -17.27 -28.14 2.55
C TRP A 186 -16.80 -26.78 2.03
N VAL A 187 -17.51 -25.72 2.44
CA VAL A 187 -17.19 -24.33 2.08
C VAL A 187 -17.11 -23.52 3.37
N ILE A 188 -15.95 -22.91 3.58
CA ILE A 188 -15.67 -22.07 4.74
C ILE A 188 -15.35 -20.66 4.23
N GLN A 189 -16.05 -19.67 4.78
CA GLN A 189 -15.72 -18.27 4.61
C GLN A 189 -15.22 -17.71 5.93
N LEU A 190 -13.97 -17.26 5.93
CA LEU A 190 -13.31 -16.65 7.07
C LEU A 190 -13.07 -15.17 6.78
N GLU A 191 -13.45 -14.31 7.71
CA GLU A 191 -13.12 -12.89 7.70
C GLU A 191 -11.93 -12.65 8.61
N VAL A 192 -10.89 -12.01 8.07
CA VAL A 192 -9.71 -11.60 8.83
C VAL A 192 -9.79 -10.09 9.02
N SER A 193 -9.99 -9.67 10.26
CA SER A 193 -10.06 -8.27 10.66
C SER A 193 -8.74 -7.87 11.34
N MET A 194 -8.08 -6.84 10.81
CA MET A 194 -6.81 -6.33 11.32
C MET A 194 -7.02 -4.90 11.81
N LYS A 195 -7.22 -4.73 13.12
CA LYS A 195 -7.51 -3.43 13.71
C LYS A 195 -6.29 -2.86 14.43
N GLY A 196 -5.76 -1.76 13.91
CA GLY A 196 -4.67 -1.01 14.51
C GLY A 196 -5.12 0.12 15.43
N PRO A 197 -4.16 0.91 15.95
CA PRO A 197 -4.44 2.14 16.69
C PRO A 197 -5.19 3.20 15.86
N HIS A 198 -5.10 3.10 14.54
CA HIS A 198 -5.74 4.00 13.57
C HIS A 198 -6.88 3.29 12.82
N ASP A 199 -7.63 2.42 13.51
CA ASP A 199 -8.69 1.58 12.93
C ASP A 199 -8.11 0.59 11.89
N TYR A 200 -8.76 0.41 10.74
CA TYR A 200 -8.39 -0.62 9.76
C TYR A 200 -7.32 -0.19 8.74
N ILE A 201 -6.82 1.06 8.83
CA ILE A 201 -5.88 1.58 7.84
C ILE A 201 -4.48 0.98 8.00
N SER A 202 -3.83 0.67 6.87
CA SER A 202 -2.46 0.16 6.89
C SER A 202 -1.45 1.25 7.24
N ALA A 203 -0.33 0.84 7.83
CA ALA A 203 0.75 1.76 8.20
C ALA A 203 1.35 2.54 7.01
N SER A 204 1.36 1.95 5.82
CA SER A 204 1.80 2.61 4.57
C SER A 204 0.77 3.61 4.02
N GLU A 205 -0.52 3.39 4.26
CA GLU A 205 -1.62 4.18 3.71
C GLU A 205 -1.94 5.40 4.59
N TRP A 206 -1.63 5.33 5.89
CA TRP A 206 -1.87 6.40 6.84
C TRP A 206 -1.20 7.75 6.48
N PRO A 207 0.12 7.82 6.20
CA PRO A 207 0.75 9.08 5.78
C PRO A 207 0.26 9.52 4.39
N LEU A 208 -0.11 8.57 3.54
CA LEU A 208 -0.63 8.84 2.20
C LEU A 208 -2.00 9.54 2.27
N MET A 209 -2.88 9.12 3.17
CA MET A 209 -4.17 9.79 3.43
C MET A 209 -3.98 11.26 3.82
N ILE A 210 -3.01 11.57 4.70
CA ILE A 210 -2.69 12.94 5.12
C ILE A 210 -2.18 13.75 3.92
N PHE A 211 -1.29 13.17 3.12
CA PHE A 211 -0.78 13.81 1.90
C PHE A 211 -1.91 14.18 0.93
N TYR A 212 -2.85 13.26 0.67
CA TYR A 212 -4.00 13.53 -0.20
C TYR A 212 -4.92 14.62 0.34
N MET A 213 -5.13 14.66 1.66
CA MET A 213 -5.90 15.71 2.32
C MET A 213 -5.25 17.09 2.15
N VAL A 214 -3.95 17.21 2.43
CA VAL A 214 -3.20 18.48 2.25
C VAL A 214 -3.22 18.93 0.80
N MET A 215 -3.01 18.02 -0.16
CA MET A 215 -3.09 18.33 -1.58
C MET A 215 -4.49 18.80 -1.96
N CYS A 216 -5.55 18.14 -1.46
CA CYS A 216 -6.93 18.56 -1.69
C CYS A 216 -7.17 20.01 -1.21
N VAL A 217 -6.72 20.37 -0.01
CA VAL A 217 -6.82 21.74 0.51
C VAL A 217 -6.11 22.75 -0.39
N ILE A 218 -4.89 22.44 -0.84
CA ILE A 218 -4.15 23.31 -1.77
C ILE A 218 -4.93 23.49 -3.09
N TYR A 219 -5.51 22.42 -3.65
CA TYR A 219 -6.33 22.49 -4.85
C TYR A 219 -7.62 23.29 -4.65
N VAL A 220 -8.27 23.19 -3.49
CA VAL A 220 -9.44 24.00 -3.15
C VAL A 220 -9.08 25.48 -3.10
N LEU A 221 -7.97 25.84 -2.44
CA LEU A 221 -7.52 27.23 -2.37
C LEU A 221 -7.17 27.77 -3.76
N LEU A 222 -6.47 26.99 -4.58
CA LEU A 222 -6.15 27.34 -5.96
C LEU A 222 -7.42 27.49 -6.80
N GLY A 223 -8.39 26.59 -6.65
CA GLY A 223 -9.67 26.62 -7.35
C GLY A 223 -10.51 27.84 -6.97
N LEU A 224 -10.62 28.15 -5.68
CA LEU A 224 -11.33 29.33 -5.19
C LEU A 224 -10.65 30.63 -5.64
N LEU A 225 -9.32 30.70 -5.56
CA LEU A 225 -8.55 31.84 -6.08
C LEU A 225 -8.79 32.01 -7.58
N TRP A 226 -8.73 30.92 -8.34
CA TRP A 226 -8.97 30.92 -9.79
C TRP A 226 -10.39 31.36 -10.14
N LEU A 227 -11.40 30.82 -9.44
CA LEU A 227 -12.80 31.18 -9.64
C LEU A 227 -13.06 32.63 -9.24
N GLY A 228 -12.46 33.11 -8.15
CA GLY A 228 -12.54 34.51 -7.71
C GLY A 228 -11.97 35.47 -8.75
N LEU A 229 -10.78 35.19 -9.28
CA LEU A 229 -10.19 35.96 -10.37
C LEU A 229 -11.04 35.87 -11.64
N SER A 230 -11.55 34.68 -11.97
CA SER A 230 -12.41 34.49 -13.15
C SER A 230 -13.73 35.25 -13.05
N ALA A 231 -14.30 35.40 -11.84
CA ALA A 231 -15.49 36.20 -11.59
C ALA A 231 -15.19 37.70 -11.66
N CYS A 232 -14.05 38.16 -11.13
CA CYS A 232 -13.64 39.56 -11.20
C CYS A 232 -13.36 40.02 -12.65
N TYR A 233 -12.75 39.15 -13.46
CA TYR A 233 -12.42 39.41 -14.86
C TYR A 233 -13.41 38.78 -15.85
N TRP A 234 -14.65 38.52 -15.44
CA TRP A 234 -15.62 37.74 -16.24
C TRP A 234 -15.91 38.33 -17.63
N ARG A 235 -15.69 39.64 -17.81
CA ARG A 235 -15.88 40.34 -19.10
C ARG A 235 -14.76 40.07 -20.12
N GLU A 236 -13.58 39.65 -19.67
CA GLU A 236 -12.38 39.46 -20.50
C GLU A 236 -11.96 37.98 -20.58
N LEU A 237 -12.85 37.04 -20.21
CA LEU A 237 -12.49 35.62 -20.12
C LEU A 237 -12.39 34.95 -21.50
N LEU A 238 -11.16 34.59 -21.88
CA LEU A 238 -10.91 33.70 -23.01
C LEU A 238 -11.42 32.28 -22.71
N ARG A 239 -11.91 31.58 -23.74
CA ARG A 239 -12.39 30.19 -23.62
C ARG A 239 -11.37 29.28 -22.94
N ILE A 240 -10.09 29.49 -23.18
CA ILE A 240 -8.99 28.69 -22.61
C ILE A 240 -8.93 28.77 -21.07
N GLN A 241 -9.34 29.90 -20.47
CA GLN A 241 -9.35 30.08 -19.01
C GLN A 241 -10.37 29.15 -18.33
N PHE A 242 -11.53 28.92 -18.99
CA PHE A 242 -12.50 27.95 -18.50
C PHE A 242 -11.96 26.52 -18.55
N TRP A 243 -11.18 26.18 -19.58
CA TRP A 243 -10.55 24.86 -19.67
C TRP A 243 -9.50 24.66 -18.57
N ILE A 244 -8.70 25.68 -18.26
CA ILE A 244 -7.73 25.63 -17.16
C ILE A 244 -8.45 25.45 -15.82
N GLY A 245 -9.52 26.23 -15.58
CA GLY A 245 -10.36 26.06 -14.39
C GLY A 245 -10.98 24.66 -14.30
N GLY A 246 -11.40 24.09 -15.43
CA GLY A 246 -11.88 22.71 -15.52
C GLY A 246 -10.82 21.68 -15.10
N VAL A 247 -9.57 21.84 -15.53
CA VAL A 247 -8.46 20.94 -15.11
C VAL A 247 -8.15 21.07 -13.63
N ILE A 248 -8.19 22.29 -13.07
CA ILE A 248 -8.02 22.51 -11.62
C ILE A 248 -9.16 21.81 -10.85
N PHE A 249 -10.41 21.96 -11.31
CA PHE A 249 -11.57 21.31 -10.71
C PHE A 249 -11.47 19.77 -10.78
N LEU A 250 -11.04 19.20 -11.91
CA LEU A 250 -10.79 17.76 -12.02
C LEU A 250 -9.68 17.30 -11.07
N GLY A 251 -8.64 18.11 -10.85
CA GLY A 251 -7.60 17.83 -9.86
C GLY A 251 -8.14 17.79 -8.43
N MET A 252 -9.00 18.74 -8.08
CA MET A 252 -9.70 18.76 -6.78
C MET A 252 -10.57 17.50 -6.61
N LEU A 253 -11.36 17.16 -7.62
CA LEU A 253 -12.24 15.99 -7.59
C LEU A 253 -11.43 14.68 -7.44
N GLU A 254 -10.34 14.53 -8.20
CA GLU A 254 -9.45 13.36 -8.08
C GLU A 254 -8.93 13.19 -6.64
N LYS A 255 -8.37 14.24 -6.03
CA LYS A 255 -7.83 14.16 -4.66
C LYS A 255 -8.93 13.92 -3.62
N ALA A 256 -10.13 14.45 -3.84
CA ALA A 256 -11.28 14.18 -2.97
C ALA A 256 -11.71 12.71 -3.04
N VAL A 257 -11.72 12.08 -4.22
CA VAL A 257 -12.06 10.67 -4.36
C VAL A 257 -11.02 9.77 -3.69
N TYR A 258 -9.72 10.03 -3.89
CA TYR A 258 -8.67 9.30 -3.17
C TYR A 258 -8.80 9.44 -1.65
N TYR A 259 -9.07 10.65 -1.15
CA TYR A 259 -9.29 10.86 0.28
C TYR A 259 -10.53 10.11 0.81
N ALA A 260 -11.62 10.08 0.04
CA ALA A 260 -12.83 9.34 0.39
C ALA A 260 -12.58 7.83 0.45
N GLU A 261 -11.77 7.29 -0.45
CA GLU A 261 -11.39 5.87 -0.46
C GLU A 261 -10.55 5.50 0.77
N PHE A 262 -9.53 6.30 1.11
CA PHE A 262 -8.76 6.09 2.34
C PHE A 262 -9.60 6.24 3.61
N GLN A 263 -10.61 7.10 3.61
CA GLN A 263 -11.55 7.18 4.72
C GLN A 263 -12.44 5.93 4.83
N SER A 264 -12.93 5.40 3.71
CA SER A 264 -13.72 4.16 3.70
C SER A 264 -12.88 2.98 4.18
N ILE A 265 -11.62 2.87 3.75
CA ILE A 265 -10.68 1.87 4.28
C ILE A 265 -10.51 2.04 5.79
N ARG A 266 -10.35 3.27 6.28
CA ARG A 266 -10.15 3.51 7.71
C ARG A 266 -11.36 3.10 8.56
N TYR A 267 -12.57 3.49 8.17
CA TYR A 267 -13.78 3.27 8.98
C TYR A 267 -14.40 1.88 8.78
N ASP A 268 -14.53 1.44 7.53
CA ASP A 268 -15.23 0.20 7.18
C ASP A 268 -14.26 -0.97 6.95
N GLY A 269 -12.97 -0.71 6.77
CA GLY A 269 -11.97 -1.75 6.47
C GLY A 269 -12.08 -2.33 5.06
N LEU A 270 -12.97 -1.78 4.22
CA LEU A 270 -13.26 -2.27 2.88
C LEU A 270 -12.90 -1.21 1.84
N SER A 271 -12.04 -1.55 0.88
CA SER A 271 -11.81 -0.70 -0.28
C SER A 271 -12.94 -0.89 -1.29
N VAL A 272 -13.65 0.20 -1.60
CA VAL A 272 -14.65 0.21 -2.65
C VAL A 272 -13.92 0.26 -4.00
N GLN A 273 -13.79 -0.89 -4.66
CA GLN A 273 -13.10 -1.00 -5.96
C GLN A 273 -13.63 0.00 -6.99
N GLY A 274 -14.93 0.29 -6.96
CA GLY A 274 -15.55 1.31 -7.82
C GLY A 274 -14.98 2.72 -7.63
N ALA A 275 -14.63 3.10 -6.39
CA ALA A 275 -14.03 4.41 -6.10
C ALA A 275 -12.60 4.51 -6.65
N VAL A 276 -11.80 3.45 -6.52
CA VAL A 276 -10.44 3.38 -7.07
C VAL A 276 -10.47 3.48 -8.60
N VAL A 277 -11.36 2.71 -9.25
CA VAL A 277 -11.53 2.77 -10.71
C VAL A 277 -11.98 4.17 -11.15
N PHE A 278 -12.91 4.78 -10.43
CA PHE A 278 -13.37 6.14 -10.73
C PHE A 278 -12.26 7.20 -10.55
N ALA A 279 -11.48 7.11 -9.48
CA ALA A 279 -10.32 7.99 -9.25
C ALA A 279 -9.30 7.88 -10.38
N GLU A 280 -9.07 6.66 -10.87
CA GLU A 280 -8.14 6.42 -11.96
C GLU A 280 -8.65 6.97 -13.29
N VAL A 281 -9.95 6.83 -13.58
CA VAL A 281 -10.59 7.44 -14.74
C VAL A 281 -10.50 8.97 -14.67
N LEU A 282 -10.74 9.58 -13.50
CA LEU A 282 -10.58 11.03 -13.31
C LEU A 282 -9.14 11.48 -13.55
N SER A 283 -8.16 10.72 -13.05
CA SER A 283 -6.74 10.96 -13.30
C SER A 283 -6.41 10.89 -14.79
N ALA A 284 -6.92 9.90 -15.52
CA ALA A 284 -6.77 9.78 -16.97
C ALA A 284 -7.37 10.97 -17.71
N VAL A 285 -8.61 11.38 -17.40
CA VAL A 285 -9.26 12.56 -17.99
C VAL A 285 -8.48 13.84 -17.70
N LYS A 286 -8.03 14.03 -16.46
CA LYS A 286 -7.23 15.20 -16.10
C LYS A 286 -5.92 15.25 -16.90
N ARG A 287 -5.20 14.13 -17.00
CA ARG A 287 -3.95 14.03 -17.79
C ARG A 287 -4.21 14.37 -19.27
N THR A 288 -5.29 13.85 -19.85
CA THR A 288 -5.61 14.09 -21.27
C THR A 288 -6.01 15.54 -21.53
N LEU A 289 -6.85 16.13 -20.67
CA LEU A 289 -7.22 17.55 -20.76
C LEU A 289 -6.01 18.46 -20.61
N ALA A 290 -5.11 18.18 -19.66
CA ALA A 290 -3.89 18.96 -19.49
C ALA A 290 -3.01 18.93 -20.76
N ARG A 291 -2.83 17.76 -21.37
CA ARG A 291 -2.05 17.62 -22.61
C ARG A 291 -2.69 18.31 -23.79
N VAL A 292 -4.00 18.14 -23.99
CA VAL A 292 -4.77 18.83 -25.05
C VAL A 292 -4.70 20.34 -24.86
N LEU A 293 -4.74 20.84 -23.62
CA LEU A 293 -4.59 22.26 -23.32
C LEU A 293 -3.22 22.80 -23.73
N VAL A 294 -2.14 22.08 -23.43
CA VAL A 294 -0.80 22.48 -23.84
C VAL A 294 -0.67 22.51 -25.36
N ILE A 295 -1.25 21.52 -26.07
CA ILE A 295 -1.26 21.51 -27.55
C ILE A 295 -2.01 22.74 -28.08
N ILE A 296 -3.21 23.02 -27.57
CA ILE A 296 -4.04 24.15 -27.98
C ILE A 296 -3.33 25.49 -27.70
N ALA A 297 -2.67 25.60 -26.55
CA ALA A 297 -1.87 26.77 -26.19
C ALA A 297 -0.66 26.94 -27.12
N SER A 298 0.05 25.86 -27.46
CA SER A 298 1.20 25.90 -28.38
C SER A 298 0.80 26.29 -29.82
N LEU A 299 -0.42 25.97 -30.25
CA LEU A 299 -1.01 26.44 -31.51
C LEU A 299 -1.42 27.92 -31.47
N GLY A 300 -1.34 28.57 -30.31
CA GLY A 300 -1.69 29.97 -30.13
C GLY A 300 -3.20 30.26 -30.18
N TYR A 301 -4.03 29.26 -29.90
CA TYR A 301 -5.48 29.45 -29.80
C TYR A 301 -5.82 30.42 -28.67
N GLY A 302 -6.60 31.45 -28.99
CA GLY A 302 -6.99 32.51 -28.05
C GLY A 302 -6.14 33.78 -28.15
N ILE A 303 -4.83 33.70 -28.41
CA ILE A 303 -3.95 34.87 -28.48
C ILE A 303 -3.69 35.31 -29.93
N VAL A 304 -3.25 34.41 -30.81
CA VAL A 304 -2.85 34.76 -32.20
C VAL A 304 -3.89 34.40 -33.26
N LYS A 305 -4.78 33.44 -32.99
CA LYS A 305 -5.89 33.10 -33.90
C LYS A 305 -7.20 32.92 -33.11
N PRO A 306 -8.22 33.76 -33.33
CA PRO A 306 -9.48 33.69 -32.58
C PRO A 306 -10.34 32.48 -32.96
N ARG A 307 -10.02 31.77 -34.06
CA ARG A 307 -10.81 30.65 -34.59
C ARG A 307 -9.88 29.58 -35.17
N LEU A 308 -9.60 28.53 -34.41
CA LEU A 308 -9.07 27.27 -34.96
C LEU A 308 -10.26 26.52 -35.55
N GLY A 309 -10.43 26.55 -36.88
CA GLY A 309 -11.50 25.85 -37.59
C GLY A 309 -11.33 24.32 -37.54
N ALA A 310 -11.16 23.66 -38.69
CA ALA A 310 -11.04 22.20 -38.77
C ALA A 310 -9.86 21.59 -37.98
N LEU A 311 -8.85 22.39 -37.63
CA LEU A 311 -7.70 21.94 -36.83
C LEU A 311 -8.09 21.56 -35.39
N LEU A 312 -9.09 22.24 -34.81
CA LEU A 312 -9.54 21.96 -33.44
C LEU A 312 -10.15 20.54 -33.35
N HIS A 313 -11.01 20.17 -34.30
CA HIS A 313 -11.63 18.84 -34.32
C HIS A 313 -10.59 17.72 -34.49
N ARG A 314 -9.51 17.97 -35.25
CA ARG A 314 -8.40 17.01 -35.39
C ARG A 314 -7.66 16.81 -34.07
N VAL A 315 -7.32 17.90 -33.37
CA VAL A 315 -6.63 17.83 -32.07
C VAL A 315 -7.51 17.16 -31.01
N VAL A 316 -8.80 17.49 -30.97
CA VAL A 316 -9.76 16.85 -30.06
C VAL A 316 -9.91 15.37 -30.39
N GLY A 317 -9.93 14.98 -31.67
CA GLY A 317 -9.97 13.58 -32.08
C GLY A 317 -8.75 12.78 -31.60
N VAL A 318 -7.55 13.35 -31.73
CA VAL A 318 -6.31 12.75 -31.20
C VAL A 318 -6.35 12.69 -29.66
N GLY A 319 -6.82 13.75 -29.00
CA GLY A 319 -6.98 13.78 -27.55
C GLY A 319 -7.98 12.75 -27.01
N LEU A 320 -9.08 12.52 -27.74
CA LEU A 320 -10.08 11.51 -27.40
C LEU A 320 -9.52 10.09 -27.58
N LEU A 321 -8.78 9.84 -28.66
CA LEU A 321 -8.12 8.55 -28.87
C LEU A 321 -7.09 8.28 -27.78
N TYR A 322 -6.29 9.28 -27.41
CA TYR A 322 -5.36 9.20 -26.27
C TYR A 322 -6.09 8.95 -24.94
N LEU A 323 -7.25 9.58 -24.71
CA LEU A 323 -8.08 9.34 -23.52
C LEU A 323 -8.55 7.89 -23.42
N ILE A 324 -9.01 7.29 -24.53
CA ILE A 324 -9.46 5.89 -24.53
C ILE A 324 -8.31 4.97 -24.11
N PHE A 325 -7.14 5.10 -24.73
CA PHE A 325 -5.96 4.30 -24.35
C PHE A 325 -5.54 4.56 -22.90
N SER A 326 -5.56 5.81 -22.44
CA SER A 326 -5.19 6.14 -21.06
C SER A 326 -6.16 5.56 -20.02
N VAL A 327 -7.47 5.54 -20.32
CA VAL A 327 -8.47 4.93 -19.44
C VAL A 327 -8.34 3.41 -19.42
N VAL A 328 -8.12 2.77 -20.58
CA VAL A 328 -7.90 1.32 -20.66
C VAL A 328 -6.67 0.92 -19.86
N GLU A 329 -5.56 1.65 -20.00
CA GLU A 329 -4.36 1.44 -19.21
C GLU A 329 -4.63 1.62 -17.71
N GLY A 330 -5.33 2.68 -17.31
CA GLY A 330 -5.72 2.92 -15.92
C GLY A 330 -6.57 1.79 -15.33
N ILE A 331 -7.58 1.31 -16.07
CA ILE A 331 -8.45 0.21 -15.63
C ILE A 331 -7.66 -1.11 -15.54
N LEU A 332 -6.77 -1.38 -16.50
CA LEU A 332 -5.90 -2.55 -16.44
C LEU A 332 -4.98 -2.47 -15.22
N ARG A 333 -4.37 -1.32 -14.95
CA ARG A 333 -3.51 -1.08 -13.78
C ARG A 333 -4.23 -1.37 -12.46
N VAL A 334 -5.50 -1.01 -12.33
CA VAL A 334 -6.29 -1.26 -11.11
C VAL A 334 -6.70 -2.72 -10.97
N ASN A 335 -6.97 -3.42 -12.09
CA ASN A 335 -7.45 -4.81 -12.06
C ASN A 335 -6.32 -5.86 -12.07
N SER A 336 -5.15 -5.54 -12.63
CA SER A 336 -4.05 -6.48 -12.75
C SER A 336 -3.15 -6.41 -11.52
N GLY A 337 -3.24 -7.39 -10.62
CA GLY A 337 -2.27 -7.58 -9.52
C GLY A 337 -0.87 -8.00 -9.98
N GLN A 338 -0.70 -8.33 -11.28
CA GLN A 338 0.56 -8.74 -11.88
C GLN A 338 0.86 -7.93 -13.15
N VAL A 339 2.14 -7.80 -13.50
CA VAL A 339 2.59 -7.02 -14.66
C VAL A 339 2.31 -7.81 -15.94
N ASP A 340 1.11 -7.64 -16.49
CA ASP A 340 0.74 -8.25 -17.77
C ASP A 340 1.41 -7.52 -18.94
N SER A 341 1.83 -8.28 -19.96
CA SER A 341 2.42 -7.73 -21.20
C SER A 341 1.57 -6.64 -21.84
N SER A 342 0.24 -6.75 -21.75
CA SER A 342 -0.73 -5.78 -22.26
C SER A 342 -0.62 -4.41 -21.58
N ARG A 343 -0.36 -4.38 -20.26
CA ARG A 343 -0.15 -3.14 -19.50
C ARG A 343 1.13 -2.45 -19.92
N LEU A 344 2.23 -3.20 -20.03
CA LEU A 344 3.51 -2.69 -20.50
C LEU A 344 3.40 -2.09 -21.91
N LEU A 345 2.70 -2.76 -22.81
CA LEU A 345 2.46 -2.24 -24.17
C LEU A 345 1.68 -0.92 -24.15
N CYS A 346 0.64 -0.81 -23.30
CA CYS A 346 -0.11 0.45 -23.18
C CYS A 346 0.78 1.59 -22.65
N ASP A 347 1.60 1.32 -21.63
CA ASP A 347 2.54 2.31 -21.08
C ASP A 347 3.56 2.77 -22.13
N ILE A 348 4.12 1.84 -22.91
CA ILE A 348 5.06 2.18 -24.00
C ILE A 348 4.37 3.05 -25.05
N VAL A 349 3.15 2.71 -25.47
CA VAL A 349 2.38 3.50 -26.45
C VAL A 349 2.06 4.89 -25.92
N LEU A 350 1.69 5.02 -24.64
CA LEU A 350 1.43 6.32 -24.00
C LEU A 350 2.71 7.17 -23.93
N ALA A 351 3.85 6.58 -23.55
CA ALA A 351 5.14 7.26 -23.48
C ALA A 351 5.66 7.69 -24.87
N PHE A 352 5.45 6.85 -25.89
CA PHE A 352 5.76 7.21 -27.27
C PHE A 352 4.90 8.39 -27.74
N THR A 353 3.60 8.36 -27.43
CA THR A 353 2.67 9.45 -27.78
C THR A 353 3.09 10.76 -27.11
N ASP A 354 3.50 10.72 -25.83
CA ASP A 354 4.08 11.88 -25.15
C ASP A 354 5.30 12.43 -25.84
N SER A 355 6.22 11.55 -26.22
CA SER A 355 7.46 11.94 -26.90
C SER A 355 7.15 12.62 -28.24
N CYS A 356 6.18 12.10 -29.00
CA CYS A 356 5.71 12.72 -30.24
C CYS A 356 5.07 14.10 -30.00
N ILE A 357 4.28 14.27 -28.93
CA ILE A 357 3.66 15.56 -28.59
C ILE A 357 4.73 16.60 -28.23
N VAL A 358 5.70 16.23 -27.40
CA VAL A 358 6.80 17.13 -27.01
C VAL A 358 7.65 17.51 -28.23
N TRP A 359 7.92 16.54 -29.12
CA TRP A 359 8.62 16.79 -30.38
C TRP A 359 7.83 17.75 -31.28
N TRP A 360 6.51 17.55 -31.42
CA TRP A 360 5.64 18.43 -32.20
C TRP A 360 5.65 19.87 -31.68
N ILE A 361 5.57 20.06 -30.35
CA ILE A 361 5.64 21.38 -29.72
C ILE A 361 7.00 22.04 -30.00
N SER A 362 8.09 21.26 -29.89
CA SER A 362 9.45 21.76 -30.16
C SER A 362 9.62 22.17 -31.63
N PHE A 363 9.06 21.39 -32.57
CA PHE A 363 9.08 21.70 -33.99
C PHE A 363 8.29 22.98 -34.32
N TRP A 364 7.10 23.15 -33.73
CA TRP A 364 6.30 24.36 -33.89
C TRP A 364 6.97 25.60 -33.29
N SER A 365 7.61 25.47 -32.13
CA SER A 365 8.37 26.56 -31.51
C SER A 365 9.65 26.89 -32.28
N GLY A 366 10.19 25.95 -33.06
CA GLY A 366 11.41 26.09 -33.85
C GLY A 366 11.20 26.58 -35.28
N GLN A 367 9.95 26.75 -35.75
CA GLN A 367 9.72 27.36 -37.05
C GLN A 367 9.99 28.87 -36.97
N PRO A 368 11.00 29.42 -37.69
CA PRO A 368 11.11 30.86 -37.84
C PRO A 368 9.80 31.33 -38.50
N LEU A 369 9.18 32.36 -37.91
CA LEU A 369 8.04 33.05 -38.53
C LEU A 369 8.39 33.28 -40.02
N PRO A 370 7.54 32.90 -40.98
CA PRO A 370 7.75 33.34 -42.35
C PRO A 370 7.75 34.88 -42.33
N GLU A 371 8.85 35.47 -42.77
CA GLU A 371 8.96 36.89 -43.08
C GLU A 371 7.79 37.29 -44.01
N ALA A 372 6.74 37.85 -43.43
CA ALA A 372 5.63 38.41 -44.17
C ALA A 372 5.31 39.80 -43.59
N MET A 373 6.27 40.72 -43.70
CA MET A 373 5.99 42.15 -43.81
C MET A 373 7.18 42.91 -44.42
N SER A 374 7.61 42.55 -45.63
CA SER A 374 8.26 43.51 -46.52
C SER A 374 7.16 44.30 -47.24
N LEU A 375 6.88 45.49 -46.70
CA LEU A 375 6.09 46.52 -47.37
C LEU A 375 6.69 46.82 -48.76
N PRO A 376 5.89 47.02 -49.82
CA PRO A 376 6.40 47.63 -51.04
C PRO A 376 6.73 49.10 -50.73
N VAL A 377 8.01 49.43 -50.73
CA VAL A 377 8.45 50.82 -50.84
C VAL A 377 7.94 51.34 -52.18
N CYS A 378 6.96 52.23 -52.15
CA CYS A 378 6.58 53.04 -53.29
C CYS A 378 7.82 53.78 -53.81
N GLN A 379 8.37 53.35 -54.94
CA GLN A 379 9.19 54.22 -55.78
C GLN A 379 8.25 55.26 -56.42
N SER A 380 8.23 56.45 -55.81
CA SER A 380 7.71 57.66 -56.44
C SER A 380 8.65 58.07 -57.56
N ALA A 381 8.12 58.10 -58.77
CA ALA A 381 8.69 58.81 -59.90
C ALA A 381 8.58 60.33 -59.69
N SER A 382 9.72 61.03 -59.75
CA SER A 382 9.89 62.39 -60.29
C SER A 382 11.33 62.83 -60.10
#